data_AF-A0A2X3DQ71-F1
#
_entry.id   AF-A0A2X3DQ71-F1
#
_cell.length_a   1.000
_cell.length_b   1.000
_cell.length_c   1.000
_cell.angle_alpha   90.00
_cell.angle_beta   90.00
_cell.angle_gamma   90.00
#
_symmetry.space_group_name_H-M   'P 1'
#
loop_
_entity.id
_entity.type
_entity.pdbx_description
1 polymer ?
#
loop_
_entity_poly.entity_id
_entity_poly.type
_entity_poly.pdbx_seq_one_letter_code
_entity_poly.pdbx_strand_id
1 'polypeptide(L)'
;MLVAFTAFAIYALIPFGPNATVFGISTPLQLFDSGVATLIVLAISSLGIYGIVLGGWSANSPFPLLGSVRSTAQVISYELAMGTALVSVFIMAGSMSTSEIVEAQKDPSWLLGLLPAFVVYLIASFGETNRLPFDLTECESELVAGHQTEYSGMNFAWYYLAEYINIFNVSAVAVTMFLGGYKAPWAWDLMNPVTGSPWWGILWFNVKVWSLFWIFVWVRGTQVRFRYDQFMNLGWKVLIPVGFVWMMAVAWIKALPVFFGFNSQQIMFAVAGVCVVLLIIVMLIPVKKVKPVAPEPFDPMADGFPVPPLPGQELPPSPRSGLLKVTPSTPAETAITGGKEEK
;
A
#
# COMPACT_ATOMS: atom_id res chain seq x y z
N MET A 1 22.08 -10.18 -2.10
CA MET A 1 22.13 -11.17 -1.00
C MET A 1 21.57 -10.63 0.31
N LEU A 2 21.88 -9.40 0.72
CA LEU A 2 21.35 -8.83 1.96
C LEU A 2 19.81 -8.81 2.02
N VAL A 3 19.14 -8.40 0.93
CA VAL A 3 17.67 -8.41 0.81
C VAL A 3 17.06 -9.81 1.04
N ALA A 4 17.70 -10.84 0.47
CA ALA A 4 17.22 -12.21 0.64
C ALA A 4 17.41 -12.69 2.08
N PHE A 5 18.59 -12.44 2.68
CA PHE A 5 18.87 -12.79 4.07
C PHE A 5 17.85 -12.17 5.03
N THR A 6 17.56 -10.87 4.89
CA THR A 6 16.57 -10.18 5.74
C THR A 6 15.17 -10.74 5.52
N ALA A 7 14.79 -11.06 4.29
CA ALA A 7 13.50 -11.65 3.99
C ALA A 7 13.32 -13.03 4.66
N PHE A 8 14.34 -13.89 4.67
CA PHE A 8 14.26 -15.18 5.36
C PHE A 8 14.32 -15.06 6.89
N ALA A 9 15.08 -14.11 7.41
CA ALA A 9 15.32 -13.97 8.85
C ALA A 9 14.05 -13.60 9.64
N ILE A 10 13.12 -12.84 9.06
CA ILE A 10 11.88 -12.41 9.73
C ILE A 10 11.03 -13.61 10.19
N TYR A 11 11.03 -14.71 9.43
CA TYR A 11 10.25 -15.90 9.76
C TYR A 11 10.66 -16.61 11.05
N ALA A 12 11.89 -16.40 11.53
CA ALA A 12 12.34 -16.95 12.81
C ALA A 12 11.58 -16.39 14.03
N LEU A 13 11.07 -15.16 13.90
CA LEU A 13 10.39 -14.41 14.96
C LEU A 13 8.86 -14.61 14.96
N ILE A 14 8.31 -15.27 13.94
CA ILE A 14 6.87 -15.42 13.77
C ILE A 14 6.39 -16.71 14.49
N PRO A 15 5.42 -16.63 15.42
CA PRO A 15 4.85 -17.81 16.05
C PRO A 15 3.88 -18.54 15.12
N PHE A 16 4.20 -19.79 14.76
CA PHE A 16 3.33 -20.61 13.90
C PHE A 16 2.28 -21.41 14.68
N GLY A 17 2.46 -21.61 15.98
CA GLY A 17 1.57 -22.43 16.79
C GLY A 17 1.96 -22.46 18.27
N PRO A 18 1.13 -23.10 19.11
CA PRO A 18 1.48 -23.37 20.50
C PRO A 18 2.58 -24.45 20.57
N ASN A 19 3.09 -24.75 21.75
CA ASN A 19 4.10 -25.80 21.93
C ASN A 19 3.61 -27.14 21.35
N ALA A 20 4.37 -27.71 20.43
CA ALA A 20 4.10 -29.00 19.83
C ALA A 20 4.98 -30.07 20.48
N THR A 21 4.39 -31.20 20.84
CA THR A 21 5.15 -32.37 21.31
C THR A 21 5.65 -33.14 20.09
N VAL A 22 6.94 -33.01 19.78
CA VAL A 22 7.60 -33.73 18.70
C VAL A 22 8.52 -34.76 19.34
N PHE A 23 8.30 -36.05 19.06
CA PHE A 23 9.06 -37.17 19.64
C PHE A 23 9.14 -37.16 21.18
N GLY A 24 8.08 -36.71 21.86
CA GLY A 24 8.01 -36.64 23.33
C GLY A 24 8.69 -35.41 23.94
N ILE A 25 9.26 -34.52 23.14
CA ILE A 25 9.83 -33.24 23.58
C ILE A 25 8.84 -32.12 23.22
N SER A 26 8.49 -31.29 24.20
CA SER A 26 7.68 -30.09 23.96
C SER A 26 8.56 -29.01 23.34
N THR A 27 8.38 -28.73 22.06
CA THR A 27 9.13 -27.71 21.32
C THR A 27 8.19 -26.57 20.92
N PRO A 28 8.55 -25.29 21.19
CA PRO A 28 7.78 -24.16 20.69
C PRO A 28 7.83 -24.12 19.16
N LEU A 29 6.69 -23.84 18.52
CA LEU A 29 6.59 -23.61 17.06
C LEU A 29 7.04 -22.20 16.67
N GLN A 30 8.06 -21.69 17.36
CA GLN A 30 8.70 -20.39 17.18
C GLN A 30 10.19 -20.58 17.46
N LEU A 31 11.05 -20.07 16.56
CA LEU A 31 12.49 -20.26 16.70
C LEU A 31 13.09 -19.33 17.75
N PHE A 32 12.65 -18.06 17.76
CA PHE A 32 13.16 -17.06 18.69
C PHE A 32 12.03 -16.10 19.10
N ASP A 33 11.88 -15.91 20.40
CA ASP A 33 11.04 -14.85 20.97
C ASP A 33 11.82 -14.09 22.03
N SER A 34 11.65 -12.78 22.04
CA SER A 34 12.23 -11.89 23.04
C SER A 34 11.22 -10.81 23.37
N GLY A 35 11.39 -10.14 24.52
CA GLY A 35 10.50 -9.03 24.91
C GLY A 35 10.46 -7.87 23.91
N VAL A 36 11.35 -7.87 22.91
CA VAL A 36 11.46 -6.84 21.86
C VAL A 36 11.36 -7.44 20.45
N ALA A 37 10.81 -8.65 20.31
CA ALA A 37 10.78 -9.41 19.05
C ALA A 37 10.23 -8.62 17.86
N THR A 38 9.15 -7.84 18.05
CA THR A 38 8.55 -7.08 16.96
C THR A 38 9.43 -5.92 16.48
N LEU A 39 10.22 -5.28 17.37
CA LEU A 39 11.17 -4.25 16.91
C LEU A 39 12.34 -4.87 16.15
N ILE A 40 12.71 -6.12 16.47
CA ILE A 40 13.71 -6.87 15.68
C ILE A 40 13.17 -7.14 14.27
N VAL A 41 11.88 -7.49 14.12
CA VAL A 41 11.24 -7.63 12.80
C VAL A 41 11.36 -6.33 12.00
N LEU A 42 11.01 -5.18 12.60
CA LEU A 42 11.15 -3.88 11.95
C LEU A 42 12.60 -3.59 11.57
N ALA A 43 13.55 -3.79 12.49
CA ALA A 43 14.97 -3.57 12.21
C ALA A 43 15.50 -4.43 11.05
N ILE A 44 15.09 -5.70 10.97
CA ILE A 44 15.45 -6.59 9.86
C ILE A 44 14.80 -6.11 8.55
N SER A 45 13.56 -5.62 8.59
CA SER A 45 12.89 -5.02 7.42
C SER A 45 13.66 -3.79 6.92
N SER A 46 14.01 -2.86 7.82
CA SER A 46 14.78 -1.66 7.47
C SER A 46 16.14 -2.02 6.86
N LEU A 47 16.79 -3.08 7.37
CA LEU A 47 18.03 -3.59 6.77
C LEU A 47 17.81 -4.05 5.32
N GLY A 48 16.69 -4.68 5.00
CA GLY A 48 16.35 -5.10 3.65
C GLY A 48 16.39 -3.96 2.63
N ILE A 49 15.95 -2.76 3.03
CA ILE A 49 15.94 -1.53 2.21
C ILE A 49 17.37 -1.15 1.78
N TYR A 50 18.36 -1.30 2.66
CA TYR A 50 19.76 -1.03 2.29
C TYR A 50 20.24 -1.94 1.16
N GLY A 51 19.74 -3.17 1.08
CA GLY A 51 20.08 -4.07 -0.01
C GLY A 51 19.53 -3.64 -1.37
N ILE A 52 18.45 -2.84 -1.39
CA ILE A 52 17.89 -2.24 -2.61
C ILE A 52 18.77 -1.05 -3.05
N VAL A 53 19.11 -0.14 -2.12
CA VAL A 53 19.98 1.03 -2.41
C VAL A 53 21.36 0.60 -2.88
N LEU A 54 22.01 -0.30 -2.13
CA LEU A 54 23.35 -0.78 -2.47
C LEU A 54 23.34 -1.54 -3.80
N GLY A 55 22.23 -2.22 -4.10
CA GLY A 55 22.01 -2.84 -5.41
C GLY A 55 22.07 -1.82 -6.54
N GLY A 56 21.21 -0.80 -6.47
CA GLY A 56 21.15 0.27 -7.47
C GLY A 56 22.43 1.11 -7.58
N TRP A 57 23.15 1.33 -6.47
CA TRP A 57 24.45 2.00 -6.48
C TRP A 57 25.55 1.15 -7.15
N SER A 58 25.60 -0.15 -6.83
CA SER A 58 26.62 -1.04 -7.39
C SER A 58 26.43 -1.35 -8.88
N ALA A 59 25.22 -1.11 -9.41
CA ALA A 59 24.88 -1.24 -10.83
C ALA A 59 25.64 -0.22 -11.72
N ASN A 60 26.27 0.81 -11.14
CA ASN A 60 27.14 1.78 -11.82
C ASN A 60 26.48 2.46 -13.06
N SER A 61 25.18 2.69 -12.98
CA SER A 61 24.38 3.33 -14.03
C SER A 61 23.39 4.31 -13.39
N PRO A 62 23.09 5.46 -14.02
CA PRO A 62 22.23 6.48 -13.42
C PRO A 62 20.76 6.02 -13.31
N PHE A 63 20.25 5.19 -14.21
CA PHE A 63 18.86 4.76 -14.18
C PHE A 63 18.53 3.80 -13.02
N PRO A 64 19.32 2.72 -12.77
CA PRO A 64 19.13 1.86 -11.61
C PRO A 64 19.31 2.60 -10.29
N LEU A 65 20.25 3.55 -10.24
CA LEU A 65 20.46 4.38 -9.07
C LEU A 65 19.22 5.23 -8.77
N LEU A 66 18.68 5.97 -9.75
CA LEU A 66 17.45 6.76 -9.58
C LEU A 66 16.25 5.89 -9.16
N GLY A 67 16.12 4.70 -9.74
CA GLY A 67 15.09 3.73 -9.37
C GLY A 67 15.22 3.27 -7.92
N SER A 68 16.43 2.92 -7.48
CA SER A 68 16.70 2.48 -6.11
C SER A 68 16.46 3.56 -5.05
N VAL A 69 16.82 4.82 -5.34
CA VAL A 69 16.59 5.96 -4.44
C VAL A 69 15.10 6.23 -4.28
N ARG A 70 14.33 6.19 -5.37
CA ARG A 70 12.87 6.35 -5.33
C ARG A 70 12.17 5.23 -4.58
N SER A 71 12.57 3.97 -4.82
CA SER A 71 12.09 2.80 -4.06
C SER A 71 12.30 3.02 -2.57
N THR A 72 13.53 3.39 -2.20
CA THR A 72 13.92 3.53 -0.80
C THR A 72 13.17 4.65 -0.11
N ALA A 73 13.01 5.79 -0.77
CA ALA A 73 12.20 6.89 -0.24
C ALA A 73 10.76 6.43 0.06
N GLN A 74 10.16 5.65 -0.86
CA GLN A 74 8.82 5.07 -0.69
C GLN A 74 8.79 4.12 0.52
N VAL A 75 9.68 3.12 0.54
CA VAL A 75 9.65 2.07 1.55
C VAL A 75 9.84 2.68 2.94
N ILE A 76 10.81 3.60 3.12
CA ILE A 76 11.02 4.31 4.39
C ILE A 76 9.78 5.11 4.83
N SER A 77 9.11 5.80 3.90
CA SER A 77 7.93 6.60 4.24
C SER A 77 6.77 5.73 4.74
N TYR A 78 6.63 4.54 4.16
CA TYR A 78 5.56 3.61 4.48
C TYR A 78 5.90 2.69 5.66
N GLU A 79 7.17 2.43 5.90
CA GLU A 79 7.66 1.79 7.12
C GLU A 79 7.31 2.63 8.36
N LEU A 80 7.44 3.95 8.28
CA LEU A 80 7.02 4.86 9.36
C LEU A 80 5.51 4.74 9.63
N ALA A 81 4.68 4.74 8.58
CA ALA A 81 3.24 4.57 8.73
C ALA A 81 2.89 3.21 9.35
N MET A 82 3.54 2.13 8.88
CA MET A 82 3.40 0.78 9.43
C MET A 82 3.81 0.73 10.92
N GLY A 83 4.90 1.42 11.28
CA GLY A 83 5.37 1.55 12.65
C GLY A 83 4.33 2.17 13.56
N THR A 84 3.65 3.25 13.16
CA THR A 84 2.58 3.87 13.96
C THR A 84 1.40 2.91 14.21
N ALA A 85 1.06 2.08 13.22
CA ALA A 85 0.03 1.06 13.36
C ALA A 85 0.45 -0.05 14.34
N LEU A 86 1.70 -0.51 14.28
CA LEU A 86 2.23 -1.52 15.21
C LEU A 86 2.37 -1.00 16.65
N VAL A 87 2.72 0.27 16.84
CA VAL A 87 2.75 0.86 18.18
C VAL A 87 1.37 0.82 18.85
N SER A 88 0.29 1.00 18.09
CA SER A 88 -1.08 0.85 18.60
C SER A 88 -1.32 -0.58 19.15
N VAL A 89 -0.76 -1.60 18.49
CA VAL A 89 -0.81 -3.00 18.94
C VAL A 89 -0.01 -3.18 20.24
N PHE A 90 1.19 -2.61 20.33
CA PHE A 90 2.04 -2.73 21.54
C PHE A 90 1.37 -2.10 22.76
N ILE A 91 0.74 -0.94 22.58
CA ILE A 91 0.00 -0.28 23.65
C ILE A 91 -1.13 -1.20 24.11
N MET A 92 -1.89 -1.79 23.19
CA MET A 92 -3.02 -2.65 23.53
C MET A 92 -2.58 -3.96 24.21
N ALA A 93 -1.57 -4.65 23.68
CA ALA A 93 -1.01 -5.87 24.27
C ALA A 93 -0.30 -5.62 25.60
N GLY A 94 0.40 -4.49 25.76
CA GLY A 94 1.31 -4.23 26.88
C GLY A 94 2.68 -4.91 26.75
N SER A 95 2.99 -5.47 25.57
CA SER A 95 4.26 -6.13 25.26
C SER A 95 4.62 -5.96 23.78
N MET A 96 5.90 -6.15 23.46
CA MET A 96 6.43 -6.21 22.10
C MET A 96 6.88 -7.63 21.70
N SER A 97 6.75 -8.61 22.60
CA SER A 97 6.92 -10.03 22.29
C SER A 97 5.79 -10.51 21.37
N THR A 98 6.15 -11.28 20.36
CA THR A 98 5.18 -11.80 19.38
C THR A 98 4.27 -12.86 19.99
N SER A 99 4.78 -13.69 20.91
CA SER A 99 3.98 -14.71 21.59
C SER A 99 3.00 -14.07 22.57
N GLU A 100 3.45 -13.10 23.36
CA GLU A 100 2.59 -12.38 24.32
C GLU A 100 1.48 -11.56 23.63
N ILE A 101 1.78 -10.97 22.47
CA ILE A 101 0.75 -10.29 21.65
C ILE A 101 -0.31 -11.29 21.18
N VAL A 102 0.09 -12.46 20.69
CA VAL A 102 -0.87 -13.50 20.29
C VAL A 102 -1.68 -13.99 21.49
N GLU A 103 -1.06 -14.14 22.67
CA GLU A 103 -1.75 -14.53 23.89
C GLU A 103 -2.78 -13.50 24.35
N ALA A 104 -2.49 -12.20 24.23
CA ALA A 104 -3.39 -11.09 24.56
C ALA A 104 -4.65 -11.06 23.65
N GLN A 105 -4.58 -11.60 22.45
CA GLN A 105 -5.68 -11.68 21.48
C GLN A 105 -6.69 -12.79 21.83
N LYS A 106 -7.41 -12.67 22.96
CA LYS A 106 -8.46 -13.62 23.35
C LYS A 106 -9.84 -13.19 22.88
N ASP A 107 -10.11 -11.90 22.90
CA ASP A 107 -11.45 -11.37 22.63
C ASP A 107 -11.60 -10.88 21.18
N PRO A 108 -12.79 -11.04 20.57
CA PRO A 108 -13.10 -10.50 19.24
C PRO A 108 -13.07 -8.97 19.21
N SER A 109 -13.18 -8.31 20.37
CA SER A 109 -13.04 -6.87 20.51
C SER A 109 -11.65 -6.38 20.10
N TRP A 110 -10.61 -7.23 20.15
CA TRP A 110 -9.24 -6.91 19.74
C TRP A 110 -9.19 -6.30 18.33
N LEU A 111 -9.76 -7.00 17.35
CA LEU A 111 -9.72 -6.52 15.96
C LEU A 111 -10.55 -5.25 15.80
N LEU A 112 -11.71 -5.15 16.46
CA LEU A 112 -12.56 -3.96 16.38
C LEU A 112 -11.87 -2.71 16.95
N GLY A 113 -11.16 -2.85 18.07
CA GLY A 113 -10.41 -1.76 18.69
C GLY A 113 -9.14 -1.36 17.94
N LEU A 114 -8.64 -2.22 17.04
CA LEU A 114 -7.45 -1.96 16.23
C LEU A 114 -7.75 -1.81 14.74
N LEU A 115 -9.02 -1.79 14.33
CA LEU A 115 -9.42 -1.81 12.92
C LEU A 115 -8.79 -0.64 12.14
N PRO A 116 -8.80 0.62 12.61
CA PRO A 116 -8.12 1.70 11.89
C PRO A 116 -6.60 1.51 11.79
N ALA A 117 -5.94 1.02 12.85
CA ALA A 117 -4.52 0.66 12.79
C ALA A 117 -4.27 -0.47 11.78
N PHE A 118 -5.14 -1.47 11.73
CA PHE A 118 -5.05 -2.58 10.78
C PHE A 118 -5.19 -2.08 9.33
N VAL A 119 -6.10 -1.14 9.06
CA VAL A 119 -6.24 -0.54 7.73
C VAL A 119 -4.99 0.27 7.35
N VAL A 120 -4.46 1.08 8.27
CA VAL A 120 -3.19 1.81 8.02
C VAL A 120 -2.05 0.83 7.75
N TYR A 121 -1.95 -0.24 8.54
CA TYR A 121 -0.95 -1.30 8.35
C TYR A 121 -1.11 -1.98 6.99
N LEU A 122 -2.33 -2.37 6.60
CA LEU A 122 -2.60 -3.01 5.31
C LEU A 122 -2.22 -2.09 4.16
N ILE A 123 -2.65 -0.83 4.16
CA ILE A 123 -2.27 0.11 3.09
C ILE A 123 -0.76 0.29 3.06
N ALA A 124 -0.11 0.39 4.22
CA ALA A 124 1.34 0.54 4.29
C ALA A 124 2.11 -0.70 3.84
N SER A 125 1.58 -1.90 4.06
CA SER A 125 2.16 -3.15 3.59
C SER A 125 2.28 -3.25 2.07
N PHE A 126 1.32 -2.69 1.33
CA PHE A 126 1.44 -2.61 -0.12
C PHE A 126 2.59 -1.69 -0.55
N GLY A 127 2.82 -0.61 0.19
CA GLY A 127 3.95 0.30 -0.05
C GLY A 127 5.31 -0.36 0.18
N GLU A 128 5.42 -1.20 1.21
CA GLU A 128 6.63 -1.97 1.56
C GLU A 128 6.96 -3.05 0.53
N THR A 129 5.94 -3.73 0.01
CA THR A 129 6.13 -4.85 -0.94
C THR A 129 6.48 -4.41 -2.36
N ASN A 130 6.44 -3.10 -2.67
CA ASN A 130 6.71 -2.53 -4.00
C ASN A 130 5.97 -3.24 -5.14
N ARG A 131 4.74 -3.72 -4.89
CA ARG A 131 3.90 -4.40 -5.90
C ARG A 131 2.68 -3.57 -6.28
N LEU A 132 2.08 -3.92 -7.43
CA LEU A 132 0.87 -3.27 -7.91
C LEU A 132 -0.17 -3.23 -6.78
N PRO A 133 -0.71 -2.06 -6.43
CA PRO A 133 -0.80 -0.84 -7.23
C PRO A 133 0.33 0.19 -7.01
N PHE A 134 1.31 -0.09 -6.15
CA PHE A 134 2.41 0.80 -5.73
C PHE A 134 3.78 0.30 -6.21
N ASP A 135 3.80 -0.19 -7.44
CA ASP A 135 4.99 -0.71 -8.11
C ASP A 135 5.66 0.38 -8.95
N LEU A 136 6.31 1.32 -8.26
CA LEU A 136 6.93 2.48 -8.89
C LEU A 136 8.32 2.17 -9.47
N THR A 137 8.89 1.02 -9.11
CA THR A 137 10.25 0.61 -9.49
C THR A 137 10.27 -0.40 -10.61
N GLU A 138 9.29 -1.30 -10.69
CA GLU A 138 9.13 -2.25 -11.80
C GLU A 138 8.34 -1.65 -12.96
N CYS A 139 7.81 -0.42 -12.80
CA CYS A 139 7.00 0.24 -13.82
C CYS A 139 7.76 0.37 -15.16
N GLU A 140 7.33 -0.42 -16.14
CA GLU A 140 7.79 -0.38 -17.54
C GLU A 140 7.63 1.01 -18.18
N SER A 141 6.70 1.82 -17.67
CA SER A 141 6.38 3.15 -18.18
C SER A 141 7.26 4.26 -17.57
N GLU A 142 8.06 3.95 -16.54
CA GLU A 142 8.97 4.91 -15.89
C GLU A 142 10.43 4.44 -15.96
N LEU A 143 10.94 3.83 -14.88
CA LEU A 143 12.37 3.51 -14.73
C LEU A 143 12.71 2.03 -14.99
N VAL A 144 11.77 1.27 -15.59
CA VAL A 144 11.93 -0.10 -16.11
C VAL A 144 12.73 -0.99 -15.14
N ALA A 145 12.11 -1.60 -14.13
CA ALA A 145 12.75 -2.53 -13.17
C ALA A 145 13.85 -1.95 -12.24
N GLY A 146 14.13 -0.65 -12.29
CA GLY A 146 14.91 0.07 -11.28
C GLY A 146 16.24 -0.61 -10.93
N HIS A 147 16.37 -1.06 -9.67
CA HIS A 147 17.60 -1.67 -9.13
C HIS A 147 17.92 -3.07 -9.68
N GLN A 148 16.99 -3.71 -10.41
CA GLN A 148 17.14 -5.09 -10.89
C GLN A 148 17.66 -5.19 -12.33
N THR A 149 17.61 -4.09 -13.08
CA THR A 149 17.92 -3.99 -14.52
C THR A 149 19.29 -4.53 -14.94
N GLU A 150 20.33 -4.21 -14.19
CA GLU A 150 21.71 -4.58 -14.50
C GLU A 150 22.09 -5.98 -13.99
N TYR A 151 21.21 -6.62 -13.20
CA TYR A 151 21.46 -7.96 -12.68
C TYR A 151 20.88 -9.03 -13.59
N SER A 152 21.66 -10.09 -13.81
CA SER A 152 21.23 -11.26 -14.58
C SER A 152 21.36 -12.56 -13.78
N GLY A 153 20.68 -13.61 -14.26
CA GLY A 153 20.76 -14.96 -13.70
C GLY A 153 20.36 -15.04 -12.23
N MET A 154 21.26 -15.58 -11.41
CA MET A 154 21.00 -15.85 -9.99
C MET A 154 20.86 -14.57 -9.14
N ASN A 155 21.59 -13.50 -9.47
CA ASN A 155 21.53 -12.26 -8.69
C ASN A 155 20.17 -11.58 -8.85
N PHE A 156 19.63 -11.55 -10.07
CA PHE A 156 18.26 -11.12 -10.34
C PHE A 156 17.24 -12.00 -9.59
N ALA A 157 17.40 -13.33 -9.66
CA ALA A 157 16.50 -14.27 -9.00
C ALA A 157 16.42 -14.05 -7.48
N TRP A 158 17.53 -13.71 -6.82
CA TRP A 158 17.51 -13.40 -5.37
C TRP A 158 16.73 -12.15 -5.02
N TYR A 159 16.76 -11.10 -5.85
CA TYR A 159 15.94 -9.90 -5.65
C TYR A 159 14.46 -10.23 -5.80
N TYR A 160 14.10 -10.92 -6.89
CA TYR A 160 12.73 -11.31 -7.15
C TYR A 160 12.18 -12.21 -6.04
N LEU A 161 12.92 -13.25 -5.67
CA LEU A 161 12.54 -14.17 -4.58
C LEU A 161 12.33 -13.42 -3.25
N ALA A 162 13.23 -12.51 -2.90
CA ALA A 162 13.13 -11.77 -1.65
C ALA A 162 11.89 -10.87 -1.60
N GLU A 163 11.53 -10.21 -2.70
CA GLU A 163 10.30 -9.40 -2.78
C GLU A 163 9.03 -10.26 -2.57
N TYR A 164 8.98 -11.47 -3.13
CA TYR A 164 7.85 -12.38 -2.91
C TYR A 164 7.79 -12.91 -1.48
N ILE A 165 8.94 -13.25 -0.90
CA ILE A 165 9.00 -13.63 0.52
C ILE A 165 8.56 -12.45 1.40
N ASN A 166 8.85 -11.21 1.01
CA ASN A 166 8.41 -10.05 1.78
C ASN A 166 6.87 -9.92 1.82
N ILE A 167 6.16 -10.25 0.74
CA ILE A 167 4.68 -10.30 0.75
C ILE A 167 4.19 -11.28 1.81
N PHE A 168 4.84 -12.44 1.89
CA PHE A 168 4.56 -13.44 2.92
C PHE A 168 4.91 -12.95 4.33
N ASN A 169 6.05 -12.27 4.52
CA ASN A 169 6.46 -11.71 5.80
C ASN A 169 5.46 -10.68 6.33
N VAL A 170 5.09 -9.70 5.49
CA VAL A 170 4.18 -8.64 5.91
C VAL A 170 2.78 -9.20 6.17
N SER A 171 2.35 -10.22 5.41
CA SER A 171 1.12 -10.97 5.70
C SER A 171 1.20 -11.73 7.03
N ALA A 172 2.32 -12.39 7.31
CA ALA A 172 2.54 -13.10 8.56
C ALA A 172 2.55 -12.15 9.77
N VAL A 173 3.21 -11.00 9.66
CA VAL A 173 3.20 -9.96 10.69
C VAL A 173 1.78 -9.43 10.90
N ALA A 174 1.01 -9.15 9.84
CA ALA A 174 -0.39 -8.76 9.97
C ALA A 174 -1.23 -9.81 10.73
N VAL A 175 -1.04 -11.09 10.43
CA VAL A 175 -1.75 -12.18 11.09
C VAL A 175 -1.41 -12.26 12.58
N THR A 176 -0.13 -12.17 12.93
CA THR A 176 0.33 -12.19 14.34
C THR A 176 -0.16 -10.97 15.12
N MET A 177 -0.14 -9.78 14.52
CA MET A 177 -0.40 -8.52 15.23
C MET A 177 -1.89 -8.16 15.34
N PHE A 178 -2.70 -8.53 14.34
CA PHE A 178 -4.10 -8.10 14.27
C PHE A 178 -5.11 -9.25 14.27
N LEU A 179 -4.80 -10.38 13.63
CA LEU A 179 -5.78 -11.43 13.33
C LEU A 179 -5.73 -12.65 14.27
N GLY A 180 -5.10 -12.55 15.45
CA GLY A 180 -5.11 -13.66 16.41
C GLY A 180 -3.99 -14.68 16.23
N GLY A 181 -2.97 -14.41 15.39
CA GLY A 181 -1.88 -15.35 15.12
C GLY A 181 -2.39 -16.74 14.72
N TYR A 182 -1.90 -17.77 15.42
CA TYR A 182 -2.27 -19.17 15.24
C TYR A 182 -3.59 -19.58 15.91
N LYS A 183 -4.24 -18.70 16.70
CA LYS A 183 -5.51 -19.04 17.35
C LYS A 183 -6.62 -19.21 16.31
N ALA A 184 -7.59 -20.09 16.59
CA ALA A 184 -8.77 -20.23 15.75
C ALA A 184 -9.55 -18.90 15.68
N PRO A 185 -10.22 -18.59 14.56
CA PRO A 185 -11.17 -17.48 14.50
C PRO A 185 -12.19 -17.58 15.65
N TRP A 186 -12.58 -16.44 16.21
CA TRP A 186 -13.38 -16.36 17.46
C TRP A 186 -14.68 -17.18 17.42
N ALA A 187 -15.23 -17.43 16.23
CA ALA A 187 -16.42 -18.25 16.04
C ALA A 187 -16.19 -19.77 16.24
N TRP A 188 -14.96 -20.26 16.06
CA TRP A 188 -14.62 -21.70 16.09
C TRP A 188 -13.89 -22.11 17.38
N ASP A 189 -13.65 -21.17 18.28
CA ASP A 189 -13.07 -21.44 19.61
C ASP A 189 -13.98 -22.32 20.49
N LEU A 190 -15.28 -22.37 20.16
CA LEU A 190 -16.29 -23.26 20.76
C LEU A 190 -16.12 -24.74 20.38
N MET A 191 -15.38 -25.06 19.32
CA MET A 191 -15.10 -26.45 18.88
C MET A 191 -13.77 -27.01 19.46
N ASN A 192 -13.31 -26.39 20.55
CA ASN A 192 -12.04 -26.58 21.26
C ASN A 192 -11.54 -28.04 21.44
N PRO A 193 -12.37 -29.07 21.69
CA PRO A 193 -11.86 -30.42 21.93
C PRO A 193 -11.15 -31.05 20.72
N VAL A 194 -11.45 -30.60 19.49
CA VAL A 194 -10.83 -31.11 18.25
C VAL A 194 -9.73 -30.16 17.74
N THR A 195 -9.86 -28.86 18.01
CA THR A 195 -8.93 -27.79 17.59
C THR A 195 -7.74 -27.56 18.53
N GLY A 196 -7.70 -28.18 19.71
CA GLY A 196 -6.60 -28.04 20.68
C GLY A 196 -5.27 -28.70 20.28
N SER A 197 -5.19 -29.37 19.12
CA SER A 197 -3.91 -29.91 18.64
C SER A 197 -2.99 -28.80 18.12
N PRO A 198 -1.70 -28.78 18.48
CA PRO A 198 -0.74 -27.79 17.99
C PRO A 198 -0.70 -27.67 16.46
N TRP A 199 -0.97 -28.77 15.76
CA TRP A 199 -1.04 -28.84 14.30
C TRP A 199 -2.20 -28.04 13.70
N TRP A 200 -3.34 -27.94 14.40
CA TRP A 200 -4.45 -27.09 13.96
C TRP A 200 -4.09 -25.60 14.03
N GLY A 201 -3.28 -25.20 15.01
CA GLY A 201 -2.76 -23.82 15.09
C GLY A 201 -1.96 -23.42 13.86
N ILE A 202 -1.08 -24.32 13.38
CA ILE A 202 -0.31 -24.12 12.15
C ILE A 202 -1.24 -23.96 10.94
N LEU A 203 -2.28 -24.79 10.83
CA LEU A 203 -3.25 -24.71 9.74
C LEU A 203 -3.99 -23.36 9.75
N TRP A 204 -4.46 -22.90 10.91
CA TRP A 204 -5.13 -21.60 11.03
C TRP A 204 -4.22 -20.44 10.68
N PHE A 205 -2.98 -20.46 11.18
CA PHE A 205 -1.98 -19.46 10.85
C PHE A 205 -1.77 -19.39 9.33
N ASN A 206 -1.53 -20.55 8.70
CA ASN A 206 -1.32 -20.63 7.25
C ASN A 206 -2.54 -20.15 6.46
N VAL A 207 -3.76 -20.58 6.81
CA VAL A 207 -4.99 -20.15 6.14
C VAL A 207 -5.15 -18.62 6.20
N LYS A 208 -4.87 -18.00 7.36
CA LYS A 208 -4.92 -16.55 7.49
C LYS A 208 -3.86 -15.85 6.66
N VAL A 209 -2.62 -16.34 6.66
CA VAL A 209 -1.53 -15.78 5.83
C VAL A 209 -1.89 -15.89 4.35
N TRP A 210 -2.35 -17.05 3.89
CA TRP A 210 -2.81 -17.26 2.52
C TRP A 210 -4.01 -16.40 2.15
N SER A 211 -4.92 -16.12 3.10
CA SER A 211 -6.05 -15.22 2.87
C SER A 211 -5.60 -13.78 2.64
N LEU A 212 -4.62 -13.29 3.42
CA LEU A 212 -4.03 -11.96 3.20
C LEU A 212 -3.24 -11.93 1.89
N PHE A 213 -2.46 -12.97 1.60
CA PHE A 213 -1.77 -13.11 0.32
C PHE A 213 -2.75 -13.07 -0.86
N TRP A 214 -3.91 -13.74 -0.74
CA TRP A 214 -4.96 -13.67 -1.74
C TRP A 214 -5.52 -12.25 -1.92
N ILE A 215 -5.65 -11.48 -0.83
CA ILE A 215 -6.00 -10.04 -0.92
C ILE A 215 -4.93 -9.27 -1.70
N PHE A 216 -3.63 -9.53 -1.48
CA PHE A 216 -2.57 -8.91 -2.28
C PHE A 216 -2.73 -9.19 -3.78
N VAL A 217 -2.99 -10.45 -4.15
CA VAL A 217 -3.21 -10.86 -5.54
C VAL A 217 -4.49 -10.22 -6.11
N TRP A 218 -5.55 -10.15 -5.32
CA TRP A 218 -6.81 -9.55 -5.75
C TRP A 218 -6.70 -8.04 -5.98
N VAL A 219 -6.04 -7.32 -5.06
CA VAL A 219 -5.77 -5.88 -5.20
C VAL A 219 -4.89 -5.63 -6.42
N ARG A 220 -3.86 -6.45 -6.64
CA ARG A 220 -3.02 -6.40 -7.85
C ARG A 220 -3.84 -6.54 -9.14
N GLY A 221 -4.87 -7.39 -9.15
CA GLY A 221 -5.74 -7.62 -10.31
C GLY A 221 -6.83 -6.56 -10.52
N THR A 222 -7.13 -5.72 -9.52
CA THR A 222 -8.27 -4.79 -9.56
C THR A 222 -7.90 -3.32 -9.57
N GLN A 223 -6.78 -2.95 -8.94
CA GLN A 223 -6.38 -1.54 -8.80
C GLN A 223 -5.50 -1.08 -9.95
N VAL A 224 -5.68 0.19 -10.35
CA VAL A 224 -4.84 0.86 -11.35
C VAL A 224 -3.55 1.38 -10.67
N ARG A 225 -2.45 1.44 -11.43
CA ARG A 225 -1.17 1.99 -10.96
C ARG A 225 -1.34 3.43 -10.44
N PHE A 226 -0.75 3.72 -9.28
CA PHE A 226 -0.67 5.10 -8.74
C PHE A 226 0.60 5.79 -9.19
N ARG A 227 0.51 7.12 -9.37
CA ARG A 227 1.69 7.97 -9.58
C ARG A 227 2.45 8.18 -8.26
N TYR A 228 3.78 8.27 -8.34
CA TYR A 228 4.66 8.49 -7.19
C TYR A 228 4.22 9.65 -6.28
N ASP A 229 3.86 10.80 -6.87
CA ASP A 229 3.45 11.98 -6.09
C ASP A 229 2.17 11.75 -5.29
N GLN A 230 1.18 11.07 -5.88
CA GLN A 230 -0.09 10.77 -5.20
C GLN A 230 0.12 9.77 -4.07
N PHE A 231 0.95 8.77 -4.34
CA PHE A 231 1.32 7.76 -3.37
C PHE A 231 2.09 8.37 -2.19
N MET A 232 3.05 9.25 -2.42
CA MET A 232 3.75 9.94 -1.33
C MET A 232 2.84 10.88 -0.53
N ASN A 233 1.92 11.58 -1.20
CA ASN A 233 0.92 12.39 -0.52
C ASN A 233 0.00 11.54 0.37
N LEU A 234 -0.40 10.34 -0.06
CA LEU A 234 -1.22 9.42 0.75
C LEU A 234 -0.49 9.02 2.04
N GLY A 235 0.77 8.61 1.95
CA GLY A 235 1.58 8.24 3.11
C GLY A 235 1.72 9.39 4.10
N TRP A 236 2.21 10.53 3.63
CA TRP A 236 2.57 11.66 4.48
C TRP A 236 1.39 12.49 4.98
N LYS A 237 0.35 12.71 4.18
CA LYS A 237 -0.78 13.57 4.55
C LYS A 237 -1.96 12.82 5.16
N VAL A 238 -2.06 11.51 4.92
CA VAL A 238 -3.21 10.72 5.37
C VAL A 238 -2.78 9.62 6.34
N LEU A 239 -1.96 8.67 5.91
CA LEU A 239 -1.68 7.47 6.70
C LEU A 239 -0.94 7.77 7.99
N ILE A 240 0.13 8.57 7.94
CA ILE A 240 0.91 8.93 9.13
C ILE A 240 0.05 9.71 10.14
N PRO A 241 -0.63 10.82 9.77
CA PRO A 241 -1.49 11.54 10.72
C PRO A 241 -2.61 10.69 11.31
N VAL A 242 -3.29 9.87 10.48
CA VAL A 242 -4.36 8.97 10.94
C VAL A 242 -3.79 7.91 11.90
N GLY A 243 -2.64 7.33 11.58
CA GLY A 243 -1.94 6.37 12.44
C GLY A 243 -1.58 6.97 13.79
N PHE A 244 -1.05 8.19 13.83
CA PHE A 244 -0.75 8.91 15.07
C PHE A 244 -1.98 9.22 15.92
N VAL A 245 -3.05 9.75 15.30
CA VAL A 245 -4.31 10.04 16.01
C VAL A 245 -4.88 8.76 16.61
N TRP A 246 -4.87 7.66 15.85
CA TRP A 246 -5.37 6.38 16.32
C TRP A 246 -4.51 5.77 17.43
N MET A 247 -3.19 5.84 17.30
CA MET A 247 -2.25 5.42 18.33
C MET A 247 -2.53 6.13 19.66
N MET A 248 -2.79 7.44 19.61
CA MET A 248 -3.19 8.22 20.79
C MET A 248 -4.57 7.79 21.32
N ALA A 249 -5.54 7.55 20.44
CA ALA A 249 -6.85 7.05 20.84
C ALA A 249 -6.72 5.71 21.59
N VAL A 250 -5.93 4.76 21.09
CA VAL A 250 -5.69 3.46 21.74
C VAL A 250 -5.02 3.62 23.11
N ALA A 251 -4.07 4.56 23.24
CA ALA A 251 -3.48 4.90 24.54
C ALA A 251 -4.54 5.38 25.54
N TRP A 252 -5.44 6.26 25.12
CA TRP A 252 -6.55 6.72 25.95
C TRP A 252 -7.53 5.61 26.30
N ILE A 253 -7.87 4.73 25.36
CA ILE A 253 -8.77 3.58 25.60
C ILE A 253 -8.20 2.68 26.71
N LYS A 254 -6.89 2.48 26.75
CA LYS A 254 -6.25 1.67 27.79
C LYS A 254 -6.08 2.44 29.12
N ALA A 255 -5.88 3.76 29.07
CA ALA A 255 -5.70 4.59 30.26
C ALA A 255 -7.01 4.89 31.01
N LEU A 256 -8.12 5.15 30.31
CA LEU A 256 -9.40 5.56 30.91
C LEU A 256 -9.97 4.56 31.94
N PRO A 257 -9.95 3.24 31.71
CA PRO A 257 -10.36 2.24 32.71
C PRO A 257 -9.53 2.31 33.99
N VAL A 258 -8.22 2.56 33.88
CA VAL A 258 -7.29 2.59 35.02
C VAL A 258 -7.54 3.82 35.89
N PHE A 259 -7.83 4.98 35.28
CA PHE A 259 -8.02 6.23 36.02
C PHE A 259 -9.46 6.46 36.50
N PHE A 260 -10.47 6.02 35.75
CA PHE A 260 -11.87 6.36 36.00
C PHE A 260 -12.77 5.14 36.27
N GLY A 261 -12.23 3.91 36.23
CA GLY A 261 -13.00 2.69 36.52
C GLY A 261 -14.03 2.33 35.44
N PHE A 262 -13.91 2.89 34.23
CA PHE A 262 -14.80 2.55 33.12
C PHE A 262 -14.55 1.12 32.60
N ASN A 263 -15.61 0.44 32.14
CA ASN A 263 -15.48 -0.88 31.54
C ASN A 263 -14.83 -0.78 30.14
N SER A 264 -13.66 -1.41 29.97
CA SER A 264 -12.89 -1.42 28.72
C SER A 264 -13.71 -1.83 27.50
N GLN A 265 -14.64 -2.77 27.68
CA GLN A 265 -15.46 -3.29 26.59
C GLN A 265 -16.46 -2.25 26.06
N GLN A 266 -17.02 -1.42 26.95
CA GLN A 266 -17.93 -0.34 26.57
C GLN A 266 -17.19 0.80 25.83
N ILE A 267 -15.97 1.13 26.25
CA ILE A 267 -15.15 2.14 25.60
C ILE A 267 -14.76 1.69 24.19
N MET A 268 -14.39 0.41 24.02
CA MET A 268 -14.06 -0.14 22.71
C MET A 268 -15.26 -0.17 21.77
N PHE A 269 -16.46 -0.52 22.25
CA PHE A 269 -17.68 -0.44 21.43
C PHE A 269 -18.07 1.01 21.09
N ALA A 270 -17.87 1.96 22.01
CA ALA A 270 -18.11 3.37 21.75
C ALA A 270 -17.16 3.91 20.68
N VAL A 271 -15.87 3.57 20.76
CA VAL A 271 -14.87 3.96 19.78
C VAL A 271 -15.10 3.28 18.43
N ALA A 272 -15.42 1.98 18.41
CA ALA A 272 -15.80 1.29 17.19
C ALA A 272 -17.05 1.92 16.55
N GLY A 273 -18.03 2.32 17.37
CA GLY A 273 -19.20 3.07 16.94
C GLY A 273 -18.83 4.42 16.31
N VAL A 274 -17.96 5.21 16.95
CA VAL A 274 -17.47 6.48 16.40
C VAL A 274 -16.71 6.28 15.10
N CYS A 275 -15.88 5.24 14.99
CA CYS A 275 -15.17 4.91 13.75
C CYS A 275 -16.12 4.52 12.63
N VAL A 276 -17.11 3.67 12.91
CA VAL A 276 -18.14 3.29 11.92
C VAL A 276 -18.93 4.52 11.49
N VAL A 277 -19.31 5.39 12.42
CA VAL A 277 -20.00 6.65 12.11
C VAL A 277 -19.12 7.57 11.27
N LEU A 278 -17.83 7.74 11.60
CA LEU A 278 -16.88 8.49 10.77
C LEU A 278 -16.72 7.88 9.37
N LEU A 279 -16.67 6.56 9.27
CA LEU A 279 -16.54 5.85 7.99
C LEU A 279 -17.81 6.05 7.14
N ILE A 280 -18.99 5.98 7.76
CA ILE A 280 -20.28 6.30 7.11
C ILE A 280 -20.31 7.78 6.69
N ILE A 281 -19.86 8.71 7.52
CA ILE A 281 -19.78 10.13 7.18
C ILE A 281 -18.84 10.34 5.99
N VAL A 282 -17.67 9.70 5.97
CA VAL A 282 -16.72 9.77 4.84
C VAL A 282 -17.33 9.17 3.57
N MET A 283 -18.07 8.06 3.65
CA MET A 283 -18.79 7.49 2.51
C MET A 283 -19.95 8.37 2.03
N LEU A 284 -20.57 9.15 2.92
CA LEU A 284 -21.68 10.06 2.61
C LEU A 284 -21.20 11.44 2.14
N ILE A 285 -19.95 11.84 2.38
CA ILE A 285 -19.40 13.05 1.79
C ILE A 285 -19.22 12.80 0.29
N PRO A 286 -20.00 13.47 -0.59
CA PRO A 286 -19.79 13.33 -2.01
C PRO A 286 -18.39 13.85 -2.33
N VAL A 287 -17.55 12.99 -2.91
CA VAL A 287 -16.24 13.38 -3.46
C VAL A 287 -16.48 14.63 -4.30
N LYS A 288 -15.89 15.75 -3.88
CA LYS A 288 -16.05 17.05 -4.53
C LYS A 288 -15.63 16.88 -5.98
N LYS A 289 -16.60 16.74 -6.89
CA LYS A 289 -16.34 16.65 -8.33
C LYS A 289 -15.51 17.89 -8.67
N VAL A 290 -14.29 17.67 -9.14
CA VAL A 290 -13.45 18.73 -9.69
C VAL A 290 -14.30 19.37 -10.78
N LYS A 291 -14.72 20.62 -10.56
CA LYS A 291 -15.48 21.34 -11.59
C LYS A 291 -14.58 21.36 -12.82
N PRO A 292 -15.03 20.90 -14.00
CA PRO A 292 -14.27 21.11 -15.22
C PRO A 292 -14.03 22.62 -15.31
N VAL A 293 -12.75 22.99 -15.30
CA VAL A 293 -12.33 24.36 -15.59
C VAL A 293 -12.96 24.67 -16.94
N ALA A 294 -13.78 25.72 -17.00
CA ALA A 294 -14.33 26.17 -18.27
C ALA A 294 -13.14 26.37 -19.23
N PRO A 295 -13.21 25.93 -20.50
CA PRO A 295 -12.10 26.08 -21.41
C PRO A 295 -11.76 27.57 -21.51
N GLU A 296 -10.65 27.96 -20.88
CA GLU A 296 -10.07 29.27 -21.14
C GLU A 296 -9.67 29.32 -22.61
N PRO A 297 -9.80 30.47 -23.28
CA PRO A 297 -9.31 30.62 -24.64
C PRO A 297 -7.85 30.17 -24.68
N PHE A 298 -7.53 29.21 -25.54
CA PHE A 298 -6.18 28.67 -25.64
C PHE A 298 -5.23 29.81 -26.00
N ASP A 299 -4.41 30.25 -25.05
CA ASP A 299 -3.35 31.21 -25.28
C ASP A 299 -2.12 30.45 -25.80
N PRO A 300 -1.78 30.57 -27.10
CA PRO A 300 -0.66 29.85 -27.67
C PRO A 300 0.70 30.30 -27.11
N MET A 301 0.74 31.40 -26.35
CA MET A 301 1.96 32.06 -25.85
C MET A 301 2.00 32.16 -24.32
N ALA A 302 1.15 31.43 -23.58
CA ALA A 302 1.06 31.52 -22.12
C ALA A 302 2.42 31.33 -21.40
N ASP A 303 3.27 30.43 -21.92
CA ASP A 303 4.60 30.12 -21.37
C ASP A 303 5.77 30.77 -22.14
N GLY A 304 5.48 31.79 -22.97
CA GLY A 304 6.51 32.53 -23.71
C GLY A 304 7.09 31.82 -24.95
N PHE A 305 6.63 30.60 -25.25
CA PHE A 305 6.94 29.88 -26.49
C PHE A 305 5.67 29.28 -27.11
N PRO A 306 5.58 29.18 -28.46
CA PRO A 306 4.39 28.68 -29.13
C PRO A 306 4.15 27.21 -28.80
N VAL A 307 3.08 26.92 -28.07
CA VAL A 307 2.58 25.56 -27.85
C VAL A 307 1.50 25.23 -28.90
N PRO A 308 1.54 24.03 -29.53
CA PRO A 308 0.47 23.59 -30.42
C PRO A 308 -0.79 23.21 -29.64
N PRO A 309 -2.00 23.47 -30.19
CA PRO A 309 -3.25 23.17 -29.51
C PRO A 309 -3.45 21.66 -29.34
N LEU A 310 -3.97 21.26 -28.17
CA LEU A 310 -4.42 19.90 -27.93
C LEU A 310 -5.66 19.57 -28.79
N PRO A 311 -5.94 18.30 -29.09
CA PRO A 311 -7.15 17.91 -29.81
C PRO A 311 -8.42 18.47 -29.13
N GLY A 312 -9.16 19.33 -29.82
CA GLY A 312 -10.36 20.00 -29.30
C GLY A 312 -10.16 21.45 -28.83
N GLN A 313 -8.95 22.01 -28.92
CA GLN A 313 -8.68 23.43 -28.67
C GLN A 313 -8.59 24.20 -29.99
N GLU A 314 -9.27 25.35 -30.07
CA GLU A 314 -9.20 26.25 -31.22
C GLU A 314 -8.29 27.43 -30.91
N LEU A 315 -7.47 27.80 -31.90
CA LEU A 315 -6.63 29.00 -31.81
C LEU A 315 -7.52 30.25 -31.84
N PRO A 316 -7.23 31.28 -31.02
CA PRO A 316 -7.91 32.55 -31.13
C PRO A 316 -7.73 33.12 -32.54
N PRO A 317 -8.77 33.75 -33.13
CA PRO A 317 -8.70 34.26 -34.50
C PRO A 317 -7.58 35.29 -34.61
N SER A 318 -6.64 35.06 -35.53
CA SER A 318 -5.49 35.95 -35.69
C SER A 318 -5.97 37.35 -36.09
N PRO A 319 -5.38 38.43 -35.55
CA PRO A 319 -5.74 39.80 -35.93
C PRO A 319 -5.58 40.10 -37.42
N ARG A 320 -4.76 39.31 -38.13
CA ARG A 320 -4.51 39.43 -39.57
C ARG A 320 -5.48 38.64 -40.45
N SER A 321 -6.28 37.72 -39.89
CA SER A 321 -7.21 36.89 -40.67
C SER A 321 -8.34 37.70 -41.33
N GLY A 322 -8.71 38.85 -40.75
CA GLY A 322 -9.74 39.74 -41.31
C GLY A 322 -9.33 40.48 -42.59
N LEU A 323 -8.03 40.56 -42.90
CA LEU A 323 -7.50 41.29 -44.06
C LEU A 323 -7.50 40.45 -45.36
N LEU A 324 -7.73 39.14 -45.28
CA LEU A 324 -7.60 38.20 -46.41
C LEU A 324 -8.95 37.73 -46.99
N LYS A 325 -10.06 38.45 -46.75
CA LYS A 325 -11.27 38.27 -47.57
C LYS A 325 -11.03 38.88 -48.96
N VAL A 326 -10.30 38.16 -49.80
CA VAL A 326 -10.32 38.39 -51.24
C VAL A 326 -11.71 38.01 -51.71
N THR A 327 -12.53 39.00 -52.04
CA THR A 327 -13.82 38.81 -52.70
C THR A 327 -13.58 38.01 -53.98
N PRO A 328 -14.15 36.80 -54.15
CA PRO A 328 -14.01 36.09 -55.40
C PRO A 328 -14.75 36.89 -56.48
N SER A 329 -14.01 37.40 -57.46
CA SER A 329 -14.58 38.00 -58.67
C SER A 329 -15.41 36.93 -59.39
N THR A 330 -16.69 37.21 -59.58
CA THR A 330 -17.64 36.42 -60.36
C THR A 330 -17.02 35.97 -61.70
N PRO A 331 -17.02 34.68 -62.07
CA PRO A 331 -16.61 34.27 -63.40
C PRO A 331 -17.61 34.82 -64.41
N ALA A 332 -17.14 35.61 -65.37
CA ALA A 332 -17.93 36.02 -66.52
C ALA A 332 -18.30 34.77 -67.35
N GLU A 333 -19.59 34.47 -67.40
CA GLU A 333 -20.18 33.44 -68.24
C GLU A 333 -19.86 33.74 -69.71
N THR A 334 -18.88 33.02 -70.25
CA THR A 334 -18.49 33.11 -71.66
C THR A 334 -19.39 32.18 -72.45
N ALA A 335 -20.46 32.73 -73.03
CA ALA A 335 -21.31 32.05 -74.00
C ALA A 335 -20.52 31.81 -75.30
N ILE A 336 -20.10 30.56 -75.53
CA ILE A 336 -19.69 30.07 -76.85
C ILE A 336 -20.22 28.64 -77.02
N THR A 337 -21.16 28.48 -77.96
CA THR A 337 -21.50 27.31 -78.81
C THR A 337 -22.95 27.50 -79.24
N GLY A 338 -23.39 27.38 -80.49
CA GLY A 338 -22.79 27.05 -81.77
C GLY A 338 -23.97 27.12 -82.75
N GLY A 339 -23.78 27.76 -83.91
CA GLY A 339 -24.84 27.96 -84.88
C GLY A 339 -25.18 26.71 -85.71
N LYS A 340 -26.45 26.71 -86.16
CA LYS A 340 -27.03 26.09 -87.37
C LYS A 340 -27.29 24.59 -87.39
N GLU A 341 -28.57 24.25 -87.59
CA GLU A 341 -29.03 23.55 -88.81
C GLU A 341 -30.50 23.88 -89.12
N GLU A 342 -30.77 24.20 -90.39
CA GLU A 342 -32.08 24.45 -91.00
C GLU A 342 -32.74 23.13 -91.43
N LYS A 343 -34.00 22.91 -91.06
CA LYS A 343 -35.16 22.75 -91.97
C LYS A 343 -36.42 22.37 -91.21
#